data_AF-A0A9W5YDX3-F1
#
_entry.id   AF-A0A9W5YDX3-F1
#
_cell.length_a   1.000
_cell.length_b   1.000
_cell.length_c   1.000
_cell.angle_alpha   90.00
_cell.angle_beta   90.00
_cell.angle_gamma   90.00
#
_symmetry.space_group_name_H-M   'P 1'
#
loop_
_entity.id
_entity.type
_entity.pdbx_description
1 polymer ?
#
loop_
_entity_poly.entity_id
_entity_poly.type
_entity_poly.pdbx_seq_one_letter_code
_entity_poly.pdbx_strand_id
1 'polypeptide(L)'
;MKYAWLGTVFATALFIVFLTILLGVKLSQSIEVDGEFMLIDNKSFFSFYCIDNSSIELEISDKVEILLDEGISYQGEVFNYGEVEYSVPEGNLNQYIISLDDKVEFTDEMEQCNVQISKNYKNWMNILLN
;
A
#
# COMPACT_ATOMS: atom_id res chain seq x y z
N MET A 1 13.55 49.68 12.85
CA MET A 1 13.23 48.93 11.61
C MET A 1 14.46 48.38 10.86
N LYS A 2 15.64 48.20 11.47
CA LYS A 2 16.86 47.76 10.74
C LYS A 2 17.05 46.24 10.60
N TYR A 3 16.23 45.42 11.25
CA TYR A 3 16.40 43.95 11.28
C TYR A 3 15.15 43.16 10.86
N ALA A 4 14.07 43.84 10.49
CA ALA A 4 12.82 43.18 10.07
C ALA A 4 13.01 42.32 8.81
N TRP A 5 13.86 42.77 7.88
CA TRP A 5 14.23 42.04 6.67
C TRP A 5 15.05 40.76 6.96
N LEU A 6 15.83 40.75 8.06
CA LEU A 6 16.60 39.58 8.47
C LEU A 6 15.69 38.49 9.05
N GLY A 7 14.67 38.90 9.81
CA GLY A 7 13.64 38.01 10.34
C GLY A 7 12.79 37.37 9.23
N THR A 8 12.41 38.13 8.21
CA THR A 8 11.66 37.58 7.07
C THR A 8 12.49 36.61 6.24
N VAL A 9 13.76 36.93 5.95
CA VAL A 9 14.66 36.03 5.21
C VAL A 9 14.85 34.71 5.97
N PHE A 10 15.04 34.78 7.28
CA PHE A 10 15.17 33.59 8.13
C PHE A 10 13.88 32.74 8.15
N ALA A 11 12.72 33.39 8.27
CA ALA A 11 11.43 32.71 8.23
C ALA A 11 11.16 32.03 6.87
N THR A 12 11.52 32.68 5.76
CA THR A 12 11.39 32.09 4.41
C THR A 12 12.32 30.89 4.23
N ALA A 13 13.56 30.96 4.72
CA ALA A 13 14.48 29.83 4.67
C ALA A 13 13.96 28.63 5.48
N LEU A 14 13.46 28.87 6.70
CA LEU A 14 12.84 27.84 7.54
C LEU A 14 11.62 27.20 6.87
N PHE A 15 10.77 28.01 6.23
CA PHE A 15 9.58 27.53 5.52
C PHE A 15 9.94 26.66 4.31
N ILE A 16 10.98 27.03 3.56
CA ILE A 16 11.48 26.24 2.43
C ILE A 16 12.04 24.90 2.94
N VAL A 17 12.85 24.90 4.01
CA VAL A 17 13.37 23.67 4.60
C VAL A 17 12.23 22.76 5.05
N PHE A 18 11.21 23.30 5.71
CA PHE A 18 10.03 22.55 6.12
C PHE A 18 9.28 21.93 4.93
N LEU A 19 9.05 22.69 3.85
CA LEU A 19 8.45 22.16 2.62
C LEU A 19 9.30 21.05 1.99
N THR A 20 10.62 21.19 2.02
CA THR A 20 11.54 20.19 1.45
C THR A 20 11.51 18.89 2.25
N ILE A 21 11.42 18.99 3.59
CA ILE A 21 11.23 17.84 4.48
C ILE A 21 9.90 17.17 4.16
N LEU A 22 8.80 17.93 4.08
CA LEU A 22 7.49 17.38 3.76
C LEU A 22 7.47 16.65 2.41
N LEU A 23 8.05 17.24 1.36
CA LEU A 23 8.21 16.61 0.04
C LEU A 23 9.04 15.31 0.07
N GLY A 24 9.91 15.14 1.05
CA GLY A 24 10.71 13.93 1.25
C GLY A 24 10.02 12.84 2.06
N VAL A 25 8.90 13.15 2.74
CA VAL A 25 8.16 12.15 3.52
C VAL A 25 7.44 11.21 2.56
N LYS A 26 7.95 9.99 2.44
CA LYS A 26 7.21 8.87 1.85
C LYS A 26 6.22 8.36 2.89
N LEU A 27 4.93 8.45 2.60
CA LEU A 27 3.90 7.78 3.37
C LEU A 27 3.76 6.36 2.81
N SER A 28 4.07 5.38 3.64
CA SER A 28 3.72 3.98 3.42
C SER A 28 2.49 3.68 4.27
N GLN A 29 1.45 3.13 3.67
CA GLN A 29 0.38 2.48 4.42
C GLN A 29 0.63 0.99 4.40
N SER A 30 0.50 0.34 5.55
CA SER A 30 0.64 -1.11 5.67
C SER A 30 -0.53 -1.69 6.43
N ILE A 31 -1.05 -2.83 5.97
CA ILE A 31 -2.11 -3.59 6.62
C ILE A 31 -1.65 -5.04 6.76
N GLU A 32 -2.03 -5.70 7.86
CA GLU A 32 -1.91 -7.15 8.00
C GLU A 32 -3.21 -7.79 7.50
N VAL A 33 -3.11 -8.74 6.58
CA VAL A 33 -4.25 -9.41 5.97
C VAL A 33 -4.00 -10.91 5.90
N ASP A 34 -5.09 -11.67 6.03
CA ASP A 34 -5.08 -13.09 5.71
C ASP A 34 -5.41 -13.27 4.23
N GLY A 35 -4.59 -14.04 3.53
CA GLY A 35 -4.78 -14.32 2.12
C GLY A 35 -4.11 -15.61 1.65
N GLU A 36 -4.25 -15.86 0.36
CA GLU A 36 -3.79 -17.09 -0.29
C GLU A 36 -2.94 -16.74 -1.53
N PHE A 37 -1.90 -17.53 -1.76
CA PHE A 37 -1.17 -17.48 -3.03
C PHE A 37 -1.84 -18.41 -4.04
N MET A 38 -1.94 -17.98 -5.30
CA MET A 38 -2.51 -18.77 -6.39
C MET A 38 -1.61 -18.77 -7.62
N LEU A 39 -1.59 -19.87 -8.37
CA LEU A 39 -0.92 -19.96 -9.67
C LEU A 39 -1.96 -20.11 -10.80
N ILE A 40 -2.04 -19.11 -11.69
CA ILE A 40 -2.97 -19.11 -12.83
C ILE A 40 -2.16 -18.84 -14.10
N ASP A 41 -2.27 -19.70 -15.12
CA ASP A 41 -1.57 -19.54 -16.41
C ASP A 41 -0.06 -19.25 -16.28
N ASN A 42 0.62 -19.97 -15.38
CA ASN A 42 2.05 -19.78 -15.03
C ASN A 42 2.41 -18.41 -14.44
N LYS A 43 1.44 -17.61 -14.01
CA LYS A 43 1.63 -16.37 -13.24
C LYS A 43 1.21 -16.58 -11.79
N SER A 44 1.93 -15.92 -10.88
CA SER A 44 1.66 -16.00 -9.45
C SER A 44 0.79 -14.82 -9.02
N PHE A 45 -0.19 -15.11 -8.18
CA PHE A 45 -1.13 -14.13 -7.65
C PHE A 45 -1.21 -14.26 -6.14
N PHE A 46 -1.62 -13.19 -5.49
CA PHE A 46 -2.03 -13.18 -4.09
C PHE A 46 -3.44 -12.61 -4.00
N SER A 47 -4.36 -13.34 -3.36
CA SER A 47 -5.71 -12.87 -3.07
C SER A 47 -5.92 -12.71 -1.58
N PHE A 48 -6.59 -11.62 -1.21
CA PHE A 48 -7.05 -11.40 0.16
C PHE A 48 -8.37 -10.67 0.17
N TYR A 49 -9.05 -10.74 1.31
CA TYR A 49 -10.34 -10.10 1.53
C TYR A 49 -10.20 -8.97 2.53
N CYS A 50 -10.82 -7.83 2.24
CA CYS A 50 -10.89 -6.69 3.14
C CYS A 50 -12.34 -6.33 3.42
N ILE A 51 -12.65 -6.05 4.70
CA ILE A 51 -13.94 -5.50 5.12
C ILE A 51 -13.82 -3.98 5.05
N ASP A 52 -14.80 -3.34 4.43
CA ASP A 52 -14.83 -1.96 3.89
C ASP A 52 -14.49 -0.79 4.84
N ASN A 53 -14.04 -1.04 6.08
CA ASN A 53 -13.89 -0.01 7.11
C ASN A 53 -12.48 0.19 7.67
N SER A 54 -11.47 -0.57 7.27
CA SER A 54 -10.14 -0.36 7.84
C SER A 54 -9.00 -0.78 6.92
N SER A 55 -8.37 0.24 6.33
CA SER A 55 -6.94 0.57 6.52
C SER A 55 -6.02 0.58 5.30
N ILE A 56 -6.47 0.17 4.12
CA ILE A 56 -5.76 0.49 2.88
C ILE A 56 -6.73 0.59 1.68
N GLU A 57 -6.68 1.70 0.95
CA GLU A 57 -7.41 1.85 -0.31
C GLU A 57 -6.46 1.50 -1.45
N LEU A 58 -6.72 0.35 -2.08
CA LEU A 58 -5.97 -0.16 -3.24
C LEU A 58 -6.81 0.05 -4.51
N GLU A 59 -6.17 0.63 -5.52
CA GLU A 59 -6.70 0.85 -6.85
C GLU A 59 -6.02 -0.10 -7.85
N ILE A 60 -6.68 -0.39 -8.97
CA ILE A 60 -6.08 -1.17 -10.05
C ILE A 60 -4.81 -0.47 -10.54
N SER A 61 -3.75 -1.23 -10.76
CA SER A 61 -2.40 -0.77 -11.12
C SER A 61 -1.56 -0.20 -9.97
N ASP A 62 -2.08 -0.21 -8.74
CA ASP A 62 -1.25 0.12 -7.58
C ASP A 62 -0.13 -0.89 -7.41
N LYS A 63 1.08 -0.39 -7.15
CA LYS A 63 2.22 -1.21 -6.78
C LYS A 63 2.26 -1.43 -5.28
N VAL A 64 2.35 -2.69 -4.90
CA VAL A 64 2.32 -3.13 -3.50
C VAL A 64 3.47 -4.08 -3.22
N GLU A 65 3.88 -4.09 -1.96
CA GLU A 65 4.84 -5.05 -1.41
C GLU A 65 4.11 -5.95 -0.43
N ILE A 66 4.30 -7.26 -0.56
CA ILE A 66 3.73 -8.28 0.32
C ILE A 66 4.87 -8.87 1.14
N LEU A 67 4.84 -8.69 2.45
CA LEU A 67 5.84 -9.19 3.37
C LEU A 67 5.26 -10.35 4.19
N LEU A 68 5.94 -11.49 4.15
CA LEU A 68 5.63 -12.65 4.98
C LEU A 68 6.38 -12.55 6.30
N ASP A 69 5.86 -13.21 7.34
CA ASP A 69 6.46 -13.27 8.68
C ASP A 69 7.93 -13.75 8.69
N GLU A 70 8.32 -14.56 7.72
CA GLU A 70 9.69 -15.07 7.56
C GLU A 70 10.67 -14.03 6.96
N GLY A 71 10.21 -12.81 6.70
CA GLY A 71 11.00 -11.73 6.10
C GLY A 71 11.14 -11.85 4.58
N ILE A 72 10.36 -12.74 3.95
CA ILE A 72 10.29 -12.88 2.50
C ILE A 72 9.35 -11.80 1.96
N SER A 73 9.81 -11.02 0.98
CA SER A 73 9.03 -9.95 0.37
C SER A 73 8.77 -10.22 -1.11
N TYR A 74 7.53 -10.04 -1.55
CA TYR A 74 7.14 -10.09 -2.96
C TYR A 74 6.63 -8.73 -3.42
N GLN A 75 7.00 -8.34 -4.64
CA GLN A 75 6.45 -7.15 -5.29
C GLN A 75 5.33 -7.57 -6.23
N GLY A 76 4.30 -6.73 -6.30
CA GLY A 76 3.17 -6.98 -7.19
C GLY A 76 2.37 -5.73 -7.53
N GLU A 77 1.40 -5.94 -8.41
CA GLU A 77 0.49 -4.92 -8.90
C GLU A 77 -0.95 -5.39 -8.70
N VAL A 78 -1.81 -4.50 -8.20
CA VAL A 78 -3.24 -4.77 -8.06
C VAL A 78 -3.84 -4.98 -9.44
N PHE A 79 -4.15 -6.22 -9.75
CA PHE A 79 -4.65 -6.64 -11.06
C PHE A 79 -6.16 -6.43 -11.16
N ASN A 80 -6.88 -6.77 -10.09
CA ASN A 80 -8.33 -6.66 -10.04
C ASN A 80 -8.80 -6.48 -8.59
N TYR A 81 -9.94 -5.84 -8.41
CA TYR A 81 -10.68 -5.85 -7.15
C TYR A 81 -12.18 -5.91 -7.47
N GLY A 82 -12.94 -6.57 -6.61
CA GLY A 82 -14.38 -6.67 -6.79
C GLY A 82 -15.11 -7.08 -5.52
N GLU A 83 -16.37 -6.64 -5.42
CA GLU A 83 -17.29 -7.14 -4.42
C GLU A 83 -17.56 -8.63 -4.70
N VAL A 84 -17.38 -9.47 -3.70
CA VAL A 84 -17.82 -10.86 -3.78
C VAL A 84 -19.21 -10.93 -3.17
N GLU A 85 -20.18 -11.57 -3.84
CA GLU A 85 -21.56 -11.77 -3.37
C GLU A 85 -21.66 -12.74 -2.18
N TYR A 86 -20.75 -12.66 -1.21
CA TYR A 86 -20.93 -13.25 0.11
C TYR A 86 -21.37 -12.16 1.08
N SER A 87 -22.64 -12.19 1.46
CA SER A 87 -23.18 -11.33 2.52
C SER A 87 -22.63 -11.82 3.85
N VAL A 88 -21.57 -11.18 4.33
CA VAL A 88 -21.04 -11.39 5.68
C VAL A 88 -21.79 -10.43 6.62
N PRO A 89 -22.07 -10.80 7.90
CA PRO A 89 -22.91 -9.98 8.79
C PRO A 89 -22.42 -8.54 9.04
N GLU A 90 -21.16 -8.21 8.70
CA GLU A 90 -20.47 -6.96 9.05
C GLU A 90 -20.15 -6.03 7.86
N GLY A 91 -20.60 -6.34 6.64
CA GLY A 91 -20.41 -5.45 5.48
C GLY A 91 -20.18 -6.18 4.15
N ASN A 92 -19.80 -5.41 3.13
CA ASN A 92 -19.34 -5.96 1.85
C ASN A 92 -17.88 -6.43 2.00
N LEU A 93 -17.57 -7.63 1.50
CA LEU A 93 -16.18 -8.07 1.34
C LEU A 93 -15.70 -7.66 -0.05
N ASN A 94 -14.64 -6.87 -0.07
CA ASN A 94 -13.88 -6.62 -1.28
C ASN A 94 -12.75 -7.65 -1.36
N GLN A 95 -12.72 -8.41 -2.47
CA GLN A 95 -11.59 -9.25 -2.79
C GLN A 95 -10.60 -8.46 -3.65
N TYR A 96 -9.35 -8.48 -3.24
CA TYR A 96 -8.24 -7.92 -4.02
C TYR A 96 -7.42 -9.06 -4.62
N ILE A 97 -7.01 -8.88 -5.87
CA ILE A 97 -6.14 -9.81 -6.59
C ILE A 97 -4.89 -9.05 -7.00
N ILE A 98 -3.75 -9.44 -6.45
CA ILE A 98 -2.44 -8.87 -6.76
C ILE A 98 -1.71 -9.83 -7.70
N SER A 99 -1.27 -9.35 -8.85
CA SER A 99 -0.34 -10.06 -9.72
C SER A 99 1.07 -9.84 -9.21
N LEU A 100 1.82 -10.92 -8.96
CA LEU A 100 3.20 -10.83 -8.48
C LEU A 100 4.18 -10.73 -9.64
N ASP A 101 5.24 -9.95 -9.45
CA ASP A 101 6.30 -9.77 -10.44
C ASP A 101 7.12 -11.06 -10.62
N ASP A 102 7.39 -11.73 -9.49
CA ASP A 102 8.18 -12.95 -9.43
C ASP A 102 7.31 -14.20 -9.37
N LYS A 103 7.85 -15.31 -9.87
CA LYS A 103 7.21 -16.62 -9.71
C LYS A 103 7.46 -17.12 -8.29
N VAL A 104 6.38 -17.32 -7.54
CA VAL A 104 6.45 -17.84 -6.17
C VAL A 104 6.64 -19.35 -6.21
N GLU A 105 7.56 -19.87 -5.41
CA GLU A 105 7.66 -21.30 -5.13
C GLU A 105 6.70 -21.63 -3.99
N PHE A 106 5.58 -22.27 -4.34
CA PHE A 106 4.53 -22.63 -3.40
C PHE A 106 5.00 -23.77 -2.50
N THR A 107 5.01 -23.55 -1.18
CA THR A 107 5.07 -24.62 -0.18
C THR A 107 3.67 -24.92 0.33
N ASP A 108 3.46 -26.12 0.88
CA ASP A 108 2.16 -26.57 1.41
C ASP A 108 1.63 -25.68 2.56
N GLU A 109 2.44 -24.77 3.09
CA GLU A 109 2.11 -23.82 4.17
C GLU A 109 1.55 -22.48 3.66
N MET A 110 1.52 -22.25 2.33
CA MET A 110 1.09 -20.98 1.72
C MET A 110 -0.39 -20.94 1.28
N GLU A 111 -1.18 -21.97 1.63
CA GLU A 111 -2.62 -22.03 1.30
C GLU A 111 -3.43 -20.93 2.02
N GLN A 112 -3.09 -20.61 3.27
CA GLN A 112 -3.61 -19.44 3.99
C GLN A 112 -2.51 -18.89 4.88
N CYS A 113 -2.10 -17.65 4.63
CA CYS A 113 -1.04 -16.99 5.38
C CYS A 113 -1.45 -15.58 5.76
N ASN A 114 -0.95 -15.14 6.91
CA ASN A 114 -1.01 -13.74 7.31
C ASN A 114 0.18 -13.02 6.66
N VAL A 115 -0.09 -11.91 5.99
CA VAL A 115 0.93 -11.10 5.33
C VAL A 115 0.71 -9.63 5.60
N GLN A 116 1.80 -8.87 5.62
CA GLN A 116 1.75 -7.43 5.64
C GLN A 116 1.79 -6.89 4.20
N ILE A 117 0.74 -6.21 3.76
CA ILE A 117 0.69 -5.51 2.48
C ILE A 117 1.00 -4.05 2.68
N SER A 118 1.97 -3.53 1.92
CA SER A 118 2.38 -2.13 1.95
C SER A 118 2.19 -1.45 0.60
N LYS A 119 1.45 -0.33 0.58
CA LYS A 119 1.36 0.61 -0.56
C LYS A 119 2.29 1.78 -0.31
N ASN A 120 3.26 1.95 -1.20
CA ASN A 120 4.16 3.10 -1.17
C ASN A 120 3.56 4.26 -1.97
N TYR A 121 3.07 5.29 -1.29
CA TYR A 121 2.62 6.50 -1.98
C TYR A 121 3.83 7.27 -2.48
N LYS A 122 3.85 7.55 -3.79
CA LYS A 122 4.75 8.58 -4.32
C LYS A 122 4.22 9.94 -3.88
N ASN A 123 4.79 10.46 -2.80
CA ASN A 123 4.73 11.87 -2.38
C ASN A 123 3.37 12.32 -1.82
N TRP A 124 3.35 12.84 -0.58
CA TRP A 124 2.17 13.40 0.12
C TRP A 124 1.37 14.42 -0.72
N MET A 125 2.04 15.12 -1.63
CA MET A 125 1.41 16.09 -2.53
C MET A 125 0.32 15.46 -3.41
N ASN A 126 0.45 14.18 -3.77
CA ASN A 126 -0.56 13.48 -4.58
C ASN A 126 -1.81 13.09 -3.78
N ILE A 127 -1.69 12.95 -2.45
CA ILE A 127 -2.83 12.63 -1.56
C ILE A 127 -3.69 13.87 -1.31
N LEU A 128 -3.09 15.07 -1.27
CA LEU A 128 -3.81 16.33 -1.02
C LEU A 128 -4.45 16.96 -2.27
N LEU A 129 -4.16 16.43 -3.45
CA LEU A 129 -4.63 16.98 -4.74
C LEU A 129 -5.77 16.16 -5.38
N ASN A 130 -6.14 15.02 -4.79
CA ASN A 130 -7.39 14.30 -5.06
C ASN A 130 -8.44 14.66 -4.01
#